data_AF-A0A959TLE8-F1
#
_entry.id   AF-A0A959TLE8-F1
#
_cell.length_a   1.000
_cell.length_b   1.000
_cell.length_c   1.000
_cell.angle_alpha   90.00
_cell.angle_beta   90.00
_cell.angle_gamma   90.00
#
_symmetry.space_group_name_H-M   'P 1'
#
loop_
_entity.id
_entity.type
_entity.pdbx_description
1 polymer ?
#
loop_
_entity_poly.entity_id
_entity_poly.type
_entity_poly.pdbx_seq_one_letter_code
_entity_poly.pdbx_strand_id
1 'polypeptide(L)'
;MKHLLKDLRICVDKPGPVDLSDFPTDLGDALEKKELKDSLEDDREKLYDLQRLFYATDRHALLLVFQAMDAAGKDSCIRHVMSGVNPQGCQVWSFKAPSPEELDHDFLWRHAKAIPERGRIG
;
A
#
# COMPACT_ATOMS: atom_id res chain seq x y z
N MET A 1 14.82 6.32 -16.64
CA MET A 1 14.38 6.61 -15.26
C MET A 1 15.07 5.66 -14.32
N LYS A 2 15.98 6.16 -13.48
CA LYS A 2 16.55 5.36 -12.37
C LYS A 2 15.44 5.25 -11.32
N HIS A 3 14.93 4.05 -11.07
CA HIS A 3 14.05 3.86 -9.92
C HIS A 3 14.94 3.96 -8.68
N LEU A 4 14.95 5.14 -8.05
CA LEU A 4 15.82 5.47 -6.90
C LEU A 4 15.66 4.47 -5.73
N LEU A 5 14.53 3.75 -5.69
CA LEU A 5 14.19 2.78 -4.66
C LEU A 5 14.34 1.31 -5.09
N LYS A 6 14.81 1.01 -6.31
CA LYS A 6 14.95 -0.39 -6.77
C LYS A 6 15.87 -1.21 -5.87
N ASP A 7 16.93 -0.55 -5.39
CA ASP A 7 17.94 -1.15 -4.51
C ASP A 7 17.56 -1.08 -3.02
N LEU A 8 16.48 -0.36 -2.69
CA LEU A 8 15.88 -0.24 -1.35
C LEU A 8 14.66 -1.15 -1.16
N ARG A 9 14.36 -2.01 -2.14
CA ARG A 9 13.27 -2.98 -2.03
C ARG A 9 13.62 -4.03 -0.99
N ILE A 10 13.02 -3.90 0.18
CA ILE A 10 13.03 -4.93 1.21
C ILE A 10 12.00 -5.99 0.82
N CYS A 11 12.45 -7.22 0.58
CA CYS A 11 11.60 -8.34 0.22
C CYS A 11 12.05 -9.59 0.97
N VAL A 12 11.14 -10.20 1.73
CA VAL A 12 11.33 -11.54 2.30
C VAL A 12 10.77 -12.52 1.27
N ASP A 13 11.64 -13.12 0.47
CA ASP A 13 11.27 -14.00 -0.65
C ASP A 13 11.39 -15.50 -0.32
N LYS A 14 11.98 -15.83 0.83
CA LYS A 14 12.17 -17.21 1.30
C LYS A 14 11.41 -17.47 2.59
N PRO A 15 10.75 -18.63 2.73
CA PRO A 15 10.13 -19.04 3.97
C PRO A 15 11.22 -19.28 5.03
N GLY A 16 10.98 -18.78 6.25
CA GLY A 16 11.89 -18.94 7.38
C GLY A 16 11.66 -17.89 8.46
N PRO A 17 12.41 -17.96 9.57
CA PRO A 17 12.46 -16.90 10.56
C PRO A 17 12.90 -15.58 9.91
N VAL A 18 12.23 -14.49 10.27
CA VAL A 18 12.57 -13.13 9.83
C VAL A 18 13.07 -12.37 11.05
N ASP A 19 14.29 -11.88 10.99
CA ASP A 19 14.83 -10.96 12.00
C ASP A 19 14.58 -9.52 11.55
N LEU A 20 13.83 -8.75 12.34
CA LEU A 20 13.51 -7.37 12.01
C LEU A 20 14.75 -6.46 12.07
N SER A 21 15.80 -6.86 12.78
CA SER A 21 17.04 -6.08 12.88
C SER A 21 17.85 -6.05 11.57
N ASP A 22 17.58 -6.98 10.65
CA ASP A 22 18.18 -7.02 9.31
C ASP A 22 17.62 -5.91 8.39
N PHE A 23 16.54 -5.23 8.78
CA PHE A 23 15.84 -4.27 7.95
C PHE A 23 16.00 -2.85 8.51
N PRO A 24 16.74 -1.95 7.83
CA PRO A 24 16.95 -0.59 8.30
C PRO A 24 15.63 0.20 8.33
N THR A 25 15.46 1.00 9.38
CA THR A 25 14.26 1.85 9.59
C THR A 25 14.42 3.27 9.06
N ASP A 26 15.59 3.61 8.51
CA ASP A 26 15.88 4.88 7.87
C ASP A 26 16.48 4.66 6.47
N LEU A 27 16.45 5.72 5.66
CA LEU A 27 16.96 5.69 4.29
C LEU A 27 18.47 6.02 4.21
N GLY A 28 19.14 6.22 5.35
CA GLY A 28 20.50 6.74 5.42
C GLY A 28 20.72 8.05 4.66
N ASP A 29 21.98 8.36 4.37
CA ASP A 29 22.39 9.49 3.51
C ASP A 29 22.32 9.16 2.00
N ALA A 30 21.70 8.02 1.64
CA ALA A 30 21.80 7.47 0.30
C ALA A 30 21.04 8.28 -0.77
N LEU A 31 20.13 9.17 -0.36
CA LEU A 31 19.22 9.86 -1.28
C LEU A 31 18.93 11.30 -0.82
N GLU A 32 19.05 12.26 -1.75
CA GLU A 32 18.66 13.63 -1.47
C GLU A 32 17.13 13.76 -1.41
N LYS A 33 16.65 14.45 -0.38
CA LYS A 33 15.21 14.71 -0.16
C LYS A 33 14.53 15.37 -1.37
N LYS A 34 15.27 16.19 -2.13
CA LYS A 34 14.74 16.86 -3.31
C LYS A 34 14.48 15.85 -4.44
N GLU A 35 15.47 15.01 -4.76
CA GLU A 35 15.35 13.98 -5.79
C GLU A 35 14.23 12.99 -5.50
N LEU A 36 14.05 12.63 -4.22
CA LEU A 36 12.95 11.77 -3.78
C LEU A 36 11.57 12.39 -4.03
N LYS A 37 11.41 13.69 -3.79
CA LYS A 37 10.15 14.39 -4.05
C LYS A 37 9.85 14.47 -5.54
N ASP A 38 10.86 14.78 -6.34
CA ASP A 38 10.71 14.86 -7.80
C ASP A 38 10.31 13.50 -8.37
N SER A 39 10.98 12.42 -7.93
CA SER A 39 10.62 11.05 -8.32
C SER A 39 9.22 10.62 -7.85
N LEU A 40 8.77 11.10 -6.70
CA LEU A 40 7.44 10.79 -6.18
C LEU A 40 6.34 11.42 -7.04
N GLU A 41 6.55 12.65 -7.54
CA GLU A 41 5.60 13.29 -8.46
C GLU A 41 5.52 12.54 -9.80
N ASP A 42 6.67 12.14 -10.37
CA ASP A 42 6.72 11.30 -11.57
C ASP A 42 5.97 9.96 -11.40
N ASP A 43 6.15 9.32 -10.25
CA ASP A 43 5.47 8.06 -9.94
C ASP A 43 3.97 8.26 -9.71
N ARG A 44 3.55 9.43 -9.20
CA ARG A 44 2.13 9.77 -9.04
C ARG A 44 1.43 9.89 -10.39
N GLU A 45 2.05 10.54 -11.37
CA GLU A 45 1.49 10.65 -12.73
C GLU A 45 1.34 9.28 -13.40
N LYS A 46 2.37 8.43 -13.30
CA LYS A 46 2.28 7.05 -13.81
C LYS A 46 1.21 6.24 -13.11
N LEU A 47 1.11 6.36 -11.79
CA LEU A 47 0.12 5.62 -11.00
C LEU A 47 -1.30 5.98 -11.45
N TYR A 48 -1.56 7.25 -11.74
CA TYR A 48 -2.84 7.71 -12.27
C TYR A 48 -3.18 7.03 -13.60
N ASP A 49 -2.26 7.05 -14.57
CA ASP A 49 -2.50 6.43 -15.89
C ASP A 49 -2.67 4.91 -15.81
N LEU A 50 -1.84 4.26 -15.01
CA LEU A 50 -1.93 2.81 -14.78
C LEU A 50 -3.24 2.44 -14.09
N GLN A 51 -3.68 3.21 -13.09
CA GLN A 51 -4.93 2.96 -12.40
C GLN A 51 -6.13 3.15 -13.32
N ARG A 52 -6.10 4.15 -14.21
CA ARG A 52 -7.16 4.35 -15.20
C ARG A 52 -7.27 3.16 -16.17
N LEU A 53 -6.14 2.64 -16.65
CA LEU A 53 -6.12 1.44 -17.49
C LEU A 53 -6.60 0.19 -16.73
N PHE A 54 -6.13 0.03 -15.49
CA PHE A 54 -6.51 -1.07 -14.61
C PHE A 54 -8.02 -1.11 -14.37
N TYR A 55 -8.61 0.04 -14.06
CA TYR A 55 -10.05 0.20 -13.89
C TYR A 55 -10.83 -0.13 -15.16
N ALA A 56 -10.39 0.39 -16.31
CA ALA A 56 -11.06 0.13 -17.59
C ALA A 56 -10.96 -1.33 -18.06
N THR A 57 -9.92 -2.05 -17.64
CA THR A 57 -9.70 -3.44 -18.06
C THR A 57 -10.61 -4.42 -17.32
N ASP A 58 -10.97 -4.14 -16.07
CA ASP A 58 -11.92 -4.91 -15.25
C ASP A 58 -11.65 -6.43 -15.19
N ARG A 59 -10.36 -6.83 -15.19
CA ARG A 59 -9.94 -8.24 -15.15
C ARG A 59 -9.39 -8.68 -13.80
N HIS A 60 -8.72 -7.77 -13.11
CA HIS A 60 -8.02 -8.05 -11.87
C HIS A 60 -8.46 -7.08 -10.78
N ALA A 61 -8.28 -7.45 -9.52
CA ALA A 61 -8.42 -6.59 -8.36
C ALA A 61 -7.05 -6.46 -7.67
N LEU A 62 -6.79 -5.33 -7.02
CA LEU A 62 -5.54 -5.09 -6.31
C LEU A 62 -5.84 -4.84 -4.84
N LEU A 63 -5.36 -5.71 -3.95
CA LEU A 63 -5.48 -5.55 -2.50
C LEU A 63 -4.13 -5.10 -1.91
N LEU A 64 -4.13 -3.96 -1.23
CA LEU A 64 -2.98 -3.39 -0.55
C LEU A 64 -3.17 -3.46 0.98
N VAL A 65 -2.38 -4.29 1.64
CA VAL A 65 -2.45 -4.46 3.10
C VAL A 65 -1.36 -3.65 3.78
N PHE A 66 -1.77 -2.66 4.58
CA PHE A 66 -0.85 -1.84 5.38
C PHE A 66 -0.87 -2.25 6.86
N GLN A 67 0.24 -2.79 7.34
CA GLN A 67 0.47 -3.11 8.75
C GLN A 67 1.68 -2.33 9.26
N ALA A 68 1.49 -1.62 10.37
CA ALA A 68 2.54 -0.84 11.00
C ALA A 68 2.18 -0.60 12.47
N MET A 69 3.20 -0.37 13.30
CA MET A 69 3.03 0.05 14.70
C MET A 69 2.35 1.43 14.78
N ASP A 70 1.78 1.75 15.93
CA ASP A 70 1.22 3.08 16.18
C ASP A 70 2.26 4.18 15.93
N ALA A 71 1.81 5.31 15.38
CA ALA A 71 2.65 6.43 14.96
C ALA A 71 3.70 6.15 13.86
N ALA A 72 3.73 4.96 13.25
CA ALA A 72 4.64 4.65 12.12
C ALA A 72 4.27 5.37 10.81
N GLY A 73 3.20 6.17 10.78
CA GLY A 73 2.85 7.00 9.62
C GLY A 73 1.97 6.33 8.56
N LYS A 74 1.37 5.16 8.85
CA LYS A 74 0.47 4.42 7.95
C LYS A 74 -0.60 5.31 7.31
N ASP A 75 -1.35 6.06 8.13
CA ASP A 75 -2.48 6.87 7.64
C ASP A 75 -2.02 8.02 6.72
N SER A 76 -0.84 8.58 6.99
CA SER A 76 -0.24 9.63 6.15
C SER A 76 0.27 9.07 4.82
N CYS A 77 0.87 7.87 4.86
CA CYS A 77 1.32 7.14 3.68
C CYS A 77 0.15 6.80 2.76
N ILE A 78 -0.92 6.21 3.30
CA ILE A 78 -2.15 5.91 2.54
C ILE A 78 -2.70 7.19 1.91
N ARG A 79 -2.81 8.28 2.67
CA ARG A 79 -3.31 9.55 2.13
C ARG A 79 -2.47 10.07 0.96
N HIS A 80 -1.14 10.01 1.07
CA HIS A 80 -0.24 10.46 -0.01
C HIS A 80 -0.36 9.57 -1.26
N VAL A 81 -0.30 8.25 -1.10
CA VAL A 81 -0.40 7.31 -2.23
C VAL A 81 -1.74 7.45 -2.93
N MET A 82 -2.83 7.50 -2.17
CA MET A 82 -4.19 7.58 -2.72
C MET A 82 -4.52 8.94 -3.34
N SER A 83 -3.76 10.00 -3.05
CA SER A 83 -3.92 11.29 -3.73
C SER A 83 -3.60 11.23 -5.24
N GLY A 84 -2.83 10.23 -5.68
CA GLY A 84 -2.52 9.98 -7.08
C GLY A 84 -3.53 9.09 -7.82
N VAL A 85 -4.57 8.61 -7.16
CA VAL A 85 -5.51 7.62 -7.69
C VAL A 85 -6.90 8.23 -7.84
N ASN A 86 -7.63 7.86 -8.90
CA ASN A 86 -9.04 8.24 -9.01
C ASN A 86 -9.85 7.57 -7.88
N PRO A 87 -10.50 8.36 -6.99
CA PRO A 87 -11.23 7.82 -5.85
C PRO A 87 -12.39 6.89 -6.23
N GLN A 88 -12.91 6.96 -7.46
CA GLN A 88 -13.95 6.02 -7.91
C GLN A 88 -13.43 4.59 -8.02
N GLY A 89 -12.15 4.41 -8.36
CA GLY A 89 -11.54 3.08 -8.51
C GLY A 89 -10.82 2.58 -7.26
N CYS A 90 -10.90 3.30 -6.13
CA CYS A 90 -10.21 2.95 -4.89
C CYS A 90 -11.16 2.93 -3.70
N GLN A 91 -10.97 1.96 -2.81
CA GLN A 91 -11.62 1.87 -1.52
C GLN A 91 -10.56 1.72 -0.44
N VAL A 92 -10.80 2.28 0.74
CA VAL A 92 -9.88 2.18 1.88
C VAL A 92 -10.66 1.68 3.08
N TRP A 93 -10.24 0.54 3.62
CA TRP A 93 -10.84 -0.06 4.81
C TRP A 93 -9.87 0.05 6.00
N SER A 94 -10.32 0.72 7.06
CA SER A 94 -9.55 0.89 8.30
C SER A 94 -10.13 0.01 9.40
N PHE A 95 -9.58 -1.20 9.56
CA PHE A 95 -9.99 -2.10 10.63
C PHE A 95 -9.52 -1.59 12.00
N LYS A 96 -10.47 -1.46 12.92
CA LYS A 96 -10.25 -1.14 14.35
C LYS A 96 -10.59 -2.36 15.20
N ALA A 97 -10.73 -2.16 16.52
CA ALA A 97 -11.26 -3.19 17.42
C ALA A 97 -12.54 -3.80 16.84
N PRO A 98 -12.69 -5.14 16.83
CA PRO A 98 -13.87 -5.79 16.30
C PRO A 98 -15.15 -5.36 17.03
N SER A 99 -16.25 -5.21 16.29
CA SER A 99 -17.59 -5.02 16.87
C SER A 99 -18.11 -6.33 17.47
N PRO A 100 -19.18 -6.30 18.31
CA PRO A 100 -19.80 -7.52 18.81
C PRO A 100 -20.24 -8.49 17.70
N GLU A 101 -20.81 -7.97 16.61
CA GLU A 101 -21.18 -8.78 15.44
C GLU A 101 -19.95 -9.42 14.79
N GLU A 102 -18.86 -8.67 14.63
CA GLU A 102 -17.62 -9.20 14.07
C GLU A 102 -16.98 -10.29 14.97
N LEU A 103 -17.20 -10.23 16.29
CA LEU A 103 -16.72 -11.24 17.25
C LEU A 103 -17.55 -12.53 17.23
N ASP A 104 -18.81 -12.47 16.78
CA ASP A 104 -19.67 -13.64 16.62
C ASP A 104 -19.38 -14.43 15.32
N HIS A 105 -18.50 -13.91 14.47
CA HIS A 105 -18.02 -14.54 13.24
C HIS A 105 -16.54 -14.96 13.34
N ASP A 106 -16.05 -15.72 12.36
CA ASP A 106 -14.62 -16.01 12.25
C ASP A 106 -13.81 -14.74 11.91
N PHE A 107 -12.53 -14.73 12.27
CA PHE A 107 -11.68 -13.53 12.13
C PHE A 107 -11.49 -13.05 10.68
N LEU A 108 -11.72 -13.90 9.66
CA LEU A 108 -11.60 -13.52 8.26
C LEU A 108 -12.89 -12.91 7.71
N TRP A 109 -14.04 -13.17 8.32
CA TRP A 109 -15.34 -12.72 7.84
C TRP A 109 -15.38 -11.22 7.50
N ARG A 110 -14.95 -10.37 8.43
CA ARG A 110 -14.92 -8.90 8.24
C ARG A 110 -14.00 -8.46 7.10
N HIS A 111 -12.90 -9.20 6.89
CA HIS A 111 -11.91 -8.90 5.85
C HIS A 111 -12.40 -9.38 4.48
N ALA A 112 -13.06 -10.54 4.43
CA ALA A 112 -13.65 -11.08 3.22
C ALA A 112 -14.70 -10.14 2.62
N LYS A 113 -15.47 -9.45 3.47
CA LYS A 113 -16.44 -8.41 3.06
C LYS A 113 -15.81 -7.17 2.44
N ALA A 114 -14.52 -6.93 2.68
CA ALA A 114 -13.79 -5.74 2.24
C ALA A 114 -12.86 -6.00 1.05
N ILE A 115 -12.80 -7.24 0.53
CA ILE A 115 -11.97 -7.58 -0.62
C ILE A 115 -12.47 -6.77 -1.84
N PRO A 116 -11.57 -6.11 -2.60
CA PRO A 116 -11.96 -5.32 -3.75
C PRO A 116 -12.53 -6.18 -4.88
N GLU A 117 -13.54 -5.64 -5.54
CA GLU A 117 -14.02 -6.16 -6.82
C GLU A 117 -13.02 -5.89 -7.96
N ARG A 118 -13.25 -6.50 -9.12
CA ARG A 118 -12.40 -6.30 -10.29
C ARG A 118 -12.39 -4.84 -10.74
N GLY A 119 -11.26 -4.44 -11.31
CA GLY A 119 -10.99 -3.05 -11.70
C GLY A 119 -10.68 -2.12 -10.53
N ARG A 120 -10.78 -2.58 -9.26
CA ARG A 120 -10.62 -1.73 -8.08
C ARG A 120 -9.41 -2.05 -7.24
N ILE A 121 -8.94 -1.00 -6.57
CA ILE A 121 -7.88 -1.04 -5.57
C ILE A 121 -8.55 -0.98 -4.19
N GLY A 122 -8.20 -1.91 -3.30
CA GLY A 122 -8.70 -2.01 -1.92
C GLY A 122 -7.59 -2.05 -0.90
#